data_AF-A0A2M6GI04-F1
#
_entry.id   AF-A0A2M6GI04-F1
#
_cell.length_a   1.000
_cell.length_b   1.000
_cell.length_c   1.000
_cell.angle_alpha   90.00
_cell.angle_beta   90.00
_cell.angle_gamma   90.00
#
_symmetry.space_group_name_H-M   'P 1'
#
loop_
_entity.id
_entity.type
_entity.pdbx_description
1 polymer ?
#
loop_
_entity_poly.entity_id
_entity_poly.type
_entity_poly.pdbx_seq_one_letter_code
_entity_poly.pdbx_strand_id
1 'polypeptide(L)'
;MIENTGQEQDATNLCDYCQLTETIPDLSVAGNLQKWYDLEVAKRRLLYLLDNLGLPYGSQMEQFVLPLSFDFKEDIQPVRWGSIKIGKEEKVFTGHADGKITINLREADPVEREKLRVAFGETQRTLIGHFRHEVGHYYWQLLVQGKDEQSYKAMFGDHESPTYSEALDLYYKNGPKLNWQESFISAYATMHSWEDFAETWGTYLDMYAVLDTAENTELLEMPG
;
A
#
# COMPACT_ATOMS: atom_id res chain seq x y z
N MET A 1 3.30 20.20 50.66
CA MET A 1 2.43 20.59 49.52
C MET A 1 3.22 20.27 48.28
N ILE A 2 2.59 19.53 47.37
CA ILE A 2 3.20 18.64 46.37
C ILE A 2 3.98 19.46 45.33
N GLU A 3 5.25 19.12 45.13
CA GLU A 3 6.05 19.56 44.00
C GLU A 3 5.47 18.94 42.74
N ASN A 4 4.92 19.79 41.87
CA ASN A 4 4.40 19.39 40.57
C ASN A 4 5.58 19.31 39.59
N THR A 5 6.35 18.23 39.65
CA THR A 5 7.19 17.81 38.54
C THR A 5 6.26 17.25 37.46
N GLY A 6 5.71 18.14 36.65
CA GLY A 6 5.04 17.78 35.41
C GLY A 6 6.06 17.09 34.51
N GLN A 7 6.07 15.76 34.56
CA GLN A 7 6.80 14.94 33.61
C GLN A 7 6.29 15.30 32.22
N GLU A 8 7.21 15.75 31.36
CA GLU A 8 7.04 15.70 29.90
C GLU A 8 6.54 14.29 29.57
N GLN A 9 5.35 14.21 28.98
CA GLN A 9 4.80 12.95 28.49
C GLN A 9 5.70 12.51 27.32
N ASP A 10 6.48 11.45 27.56
CA ASP A 10 7.33 10.78 26.57
C ASP A 10 6.59 10.61 25.23
N ALA A 11 7.13 11.22 24.18
CA ALA A 11 6.69 11.02 22.80
C ALA A 11 7.19 9.70 22.19
N THR A 12 7.56 8.70 23.01
CA THR A 12 8.52 7.64 22.61
C THR A 12 8.17 6.26 23.16
N ASN A 13 6.93 5.78 22.95
CA ASN A 13 6.63 4.35 23.12
C ASN A 13 5.65 3.83 22.04
N LEU A 14 5.85 4.24 20.79
CA LEU A 14 5.19 3.58 19.66
C LEU A 14 5.91 2.26 19.34
N CYS A 15 5.16 1.24 18.93
CA CYS A 15 5.74 -0.02 18.46
C CYS A 15 6.58 0.19 17.18
N ASP A 16 7.49 -0.74 16.87
CA ASP A 16 8.39 -0.64 15.71
C ASP A 16 7.67 -0.48 14.37
N TYR A 17 6.45 -1.03 14.26
CA TYR A 17 5.59 -0.85 13.09
C TYR A 17 4.80 0.46 13.13
N CYS A 18 4.44 0.92 14.32
CA CYS A 18 3.62 2.10 14.57
C CYS A 18 4.38 3.38 14.23
N GLN A 19 5.69 3.41 14.52
CA GLN A 19 6.58 4.53 14.17
C GLN A 19 6.71 4.78 12.66
N LEU A 20 6.34 3.82 11.81
CA LEU A 20 6.35 3.99 10.37
C LEU A 20 5.12 4.76 9.84
N THR A 21 4.09 4.99 10.67
CA THR A 21 2.96 5.86 10.28
C THR A 21 3.30 7.31 10.57
N GLU A 22 3.45 8.11 9.52
CA GLU A 22 3.74 9.54 9.64
C GLU A 22 2.46 10.38 9.75
N THR A 23 1.40 10.00 9.04
CA THR A 23 0.10 10.68 9.06
C THR A 23 -1.03 9.74 9.45
N ILE A 24 -1.83 10.15 10.44
CA ILE A 24 -3.09 9.49 10.84
C ILE A 24 -4.29 10.38 10.48
N PRO A 25 -5.50 9.82 10.29
CA PRO A 25 -6.69 10.61 9.96
C PRO A 25 -7.20 11.44 11.15
N ASP A 26 -8.08 12.41 10.88
CA ASP A 26 -8.72 13.21 11.94
C ASP A 26 -9.64 12.31 12.80
N LEU A 27 -9.23 12.04 14.04
CA LEU A 27 -9.95 11.17 14.96
C LEU A 27 -11.19 11.83 15.57
N SER A 28 -11.40 13.13 15.36
CA SER A 28 -12.65 13.81 15.75
C SER A 28 -13.82 13.44 14.83
N VAL A 29 -13.54 12.94 13.63
CA VAL A 29 -14.53 12.47 12.66
C VAL A 29 -14.99 11.06 13.04
N ALA A 30 -16.30 10.89 13.20
CA ALA A 30 -16.89 9.61 13.58
C ALA A 30 -16.51 8.49 12.59
N GLY A 31 -16.04 7.36 13.11
CA GLY A 31 -15.64 6.19 12.33
C GLY A 31 -14.17 6.20 11.86
N ASN A 32 -13.47 7.34 11.89
CA ASN A 32 -12.06 7.39 11.47
C ASN A 32 -11.14 6.56 12.38
N LEU A 33 -11.45 6.47 13.67
CA LEU A 33 -10.71 5.59 14.59
C LEU A 33 -10.75 4.12 14.15
N GLN A 34 -11.93 3.61 13.74
CA GLN A 34 -12.06 2.23 13.27
C GLN A 34 -11.32 2.02 11.95
N LYS A 35 -11.45 2.97 11.02
CA LYS A 35 -10.75 2.91 9.72
C LYS A 35 -9.23 2.91 9.88
N TRP A 36 -8.71 3.75 10.78
CA TRP A 36 -7.30 3.78 11.11
C TRP A 36 -6.84 2.45 11.73
N TYR A 37 -7.61 1.90 12.67
CA TYR A 37 -7.33 0.60 13.25
C TYR A 37 -7.24 -0.50 12.17
N ASP A 38 -8.19 -0.55 11.24
CA ASP A 38 -8.20 -1.55 10.17
C ASP A 38 -6.97 -1.42 9.24
N LEU A 39 -6.56 -0.19 8.93
CA LEU A 39 -5.34 0.08 8.17
C LEU A 39 -4.08 -0.33 8.92
N GLU A 40 -3.97 -0.01 10.22
CA GLU A 40 -2.85 -0.42 11.05
C GLU A 40 -2.76 -1.95 11.15
N VAL A 41 -3.88 -2.66 11.32
CA VAL A 41 -3.89 -4.13 11.32
C VAL A 41 -3.38 -4.69 9.99
N ALA A 42 -3.83 -4.15 8.86
CA ALA A 42 -3.39 -4.59 7.54
C ALA A 42 -1.89 -4.30 7.32
N LYS A 43 -1.41 -3.11 7.67
CA LYS A 43 0.01 -2.73 7.62
C LYS A 43 0.88 -3.64 8.48
N ARG A 44 0.49 -3.91 9.73
CA ARG A 44 1.26 -4.78 10.64
C ARG A 44 1.37 -6.20 10.11
N ARG A 45 0.31 -6.73 9.50
CA ARG A 45 0.36 -8.04 8.81
C ARG A 45 1.33 -8.03 7.65
N LEU A 46 1.36 -6.94 6.86
CA LEU A 46 2.36 -6.80 5.81
C LEU A 46 3.78 -6.83 6.40
N LEU A 47 4.07 -5.97 7.37
CA LEU A 47 5.42 -5.84 7.95
C LEU A 47 5.90 -7.14 8.58
N TYR A 48 5.01 -7.88 9.26
CA TYR A 48 5.31 -9.23 9.75
C TYR A 48 5.74 -10.19 8.63
N LEU A 49 5.08 -10.17 7.46
CA LEU A 49 5.48 -11.01 6.33
C LEU A 49 6.84 -10.58 5.77
N LEU A 50 7.13 -9.28 5.73
CA LEU A 50 8.43 -8.77 5.29
C LEU A 50 9.55 -9.22 6.24
N ASP A 51 9.31 -9.17 7.55
CA ASP A 51 10.25 -9.65 8.57
C ASP A 51 10.51 -11.16 8.43
N ASN A 52 9.46 -11.96 8.28
CA ASN A 52 9.58 -13.41 8.11
C ASN A 52 10.35 -13.79 6.83
N LEU A 53 10.18 -13.02 5.75
CA LEU A 53 10.93 -13.20 4.51
C LEU A 53 12.35 -12.63 4.56
N GLY A 54 12.70 -11.90 5.63
CA GLY A 54 13.98 -11.20 5.76
C GLY A 54 14.17 -10.09 4.73
N LEU A 55 13.07 -9.50 4.24
CA LEU A 55 13.12 -8.43 3.25
C LEU A 55 13.52 -7.11 3.91
N PRO A 56 14.47 -6.35 3.32
CA PRO A 56 15.03 -5.18 3.97
C PRO A 56 14.10 -3.98 3.85
N TYR A 57 13.76 -3.37 4.98
CA TYR A 57 13.15 -2.04 5.08
C TYR A 57 13.67 -1.36 6.34
N GLY A 58 13.42 -0.06 6.47
CA GLY A 58 13.79 0.70 7.66
C GLY A 58 13.22 2.10 7.64
N SER A 59 13.30 2.77 8.78
CA SER A 59 12.76 4.11 9.01
C SER A 59 13.79 5.21 8.72
N GLN A 60 13.31 6.46 8.68
CA GLN A 60 14.17 7.64 8.60
C GLN A 60 15.08 7.76 9.83
N MET A 61 14.59 7.34 11.01
CA MET A 61 15.35 7.38 12.26
C MET A 61 16.55 6.42 12.24
N GLU A 62 16.40 5.29 11.55
CA GLU A 62 17.48 4.31 11.33
C GLU A 62 18.42 4.70 10.18
N GLN A 63 18.18 5.86 9.55
CA GLN A 63 18.95 6.35 8.40
C GLN A 63 18.99 5.33 7.25
N PHE A 64 17.89 4.60 7.05
CA PHE A 64 17.79 3.63 5.98
C PHE A 64 17.87 4.31 4.59
N VAL A 65 18.42 3.62 3.59
CA VAL A 65 18.73 4.22 2.28
C VAL A 65 17.49 4.74 1.55
N LEU A 66 16.38 3.99 1.63
CA LEU A 66 15.07 4.39 1.15
C LEU A 66 14.07 4.13 2.29
N PRO A 67 13.87 5.10 3.20
CA PRO A 67 13.00 4.92 4.35
C PRO A 67 11.58 4.55 3.93
N LEU A 68 11.02 3.53 4.57
CA LEU A 68 9.62 3.15 4.40
C LEU A 68 8.75 3.94 5.39
N SER A 69 7.73 4.63 4.89
CA SER A 69 6.72 5.26 5.75
C SER A 69 5.32 5.22 5.16
N PHE A 70 4.32 5.47 6.01
CA PHE A 70 2.91 5.33 5.69
C PHE A 70 2.12 6.60 6.04
N ASP A 71 1.29 7.04 5.09
CA ASP A 71 0.36 8.15 5.26
C ASP A 71 -1.08 7.65 5.09
N PHE A 72 -1.89 7.77 6.15
CA PHE A 72 -3.33 7.50 6.09
C PHE A 72 -4.10 8.81 6.01
N LYS A 73 -4.55 9.15 4.81
CA LYS A 73 -5.11 10.48 4.50
C LYS A 73 -6.56 10.39 4.02
N GLU A 74 -7.29 11.48 4.18
CA GLU A 74 -8.66 11.63 3.70
C GLU A 74 -8.76 12.74 2.66
N ASP A 75 -9.77 12.62 1.77
CA ASP A 75 -10.09 13.70 0.84
C ASP A 75 -10.47 14.95 1.65
N ILE A 76 -9.80 16.08 1.40
CA ILE A 76 -10.13 17.34 2.05
C ILE A 76 -11.30 17.94 1.31
N GLN A 77 -12.42 18.14 2.01
CA GLN A 77 -13.55 18.89 1.48
C GLN A 77 -13.56 20.33 1.97
N PRO A 78 -13.92 21.31 1.12
CA PRO A 78 -14.04 22.69 1.53
C PRO A 78 -15.14 22.84 2.58
N VAL A 79 -14.81 23.50 3.69
CA VAL A 79 -15.75 23.75 4.79
C VAL A 79 -16.73 24.83 4.36
N ARG A 80 -18.04 24.61 4.58
CA ARG A 80 -19.06 25.64 4.39
C ARG A 80 -19.30 26.40 5.68
N TRP A 81 -19.08 27.72 5.63
CA TRP A 81 -19.52 28.65 6.66
C TRP A 81 -20.58 29.59 6.09
N GLY A 82 -21.86 29.31 6.41
CA GLY A 82 -22.99 29.98 5.76
C GLY A 82 -22.98 29.76 4.25
N SER A 83 -22.93 30.83 3.47
CA SER A 83 -22.86 30.79 2.00
C SER A 83 -21.44 30.67 1.44
N ILE A 84 -20.40 30.72 2.29
CA ILE A 84 -18.99 30.80 1.87
C ILE A 84 -18.35 29.42 1.99
N LYS A 85 -17.70 28.97 0.91
CA LYS A 85 -16.80 27.81 0.94
C LYS A 85 -15.39 28.28 1.24
N ILE A 86 -14.78 27.73 2.29
CA ILE A 86 -13.39 28.01 2.71
C ILE A 86 -12.56 26.75 2.49
N GLY A 87 -11.40 26.90 1.87
CA GLY A 87 -10.50 25.79 1.51
C GLY A 87 -10.69 25.32 0.07
N LYS A 88 -9.78 24.44 -0.37
CA LYS A 88 -9.86 23.74 -1.65
C LYS A 88 -10.25 22.29 -1.41
N GLU A 89 -10.95 21.72 -2.39
CA GLU A 89 -11.14 20.27 -2.44
C GLU A 89 -9.81 19.62 -2.85
N GLU A 90 -9.35 18.64 -2.09
CA GLU A 90 -8.15 17.87 -2.37
C GLU A 90 -8.49 16.38 -2.34
N LYS A 91 -8.18 15.67 -3.42
CA LYS A 91 -8.37 14.22 -3.50
C LYS A 91 -7.05 13.53 -3.17
N VAL A 92 -7.12 12.59 -2.26
CA VAL A 92 -5.97 11.74 -1.91
C VAL A 92 -6.03 10.51 -2.81
N PHE A 93 -4.94 10.25 -3.51
CA PHE A 93 -4.78 9.00 -4.25
C PHE A 93 -3.94 8.03 -3.42
N THR A 94 -4.37 6.78 -3.39
CA THR A 94 -3.55 5.68 -2.90
C THR A 94 -2.41 5.47 -3.88
N GLY A 95 -1.21 5.24 -3.36
CA GLY A 95 -0.03 5.06 -4.19
C GLY A 95 1.27 5.10 -3.37
N HIS A 96 2.37 4.91 -4.08
CA HIS A 96 3.72 4.96 -3.55
C HIS A 96 4.53 6.09 -4.21
N ALA A 97 5.30 6.83 -3.39
CA ALA A 97 6.27 7.82 -3.86
C ALA A 97 7.46 7.92 -2.89
N ASP A 98 8.68 7.72 -3.39
CA ASP A 98 9.93 7.94 -2.65
C ASP A 98 9.97 7.31 -1.25
N GLY A 99 9.63 6.04 -1.16
CA GLY A 99 9.61 5.31 0.11
C GLY A 99 8.30 5.45 0.92
N LYS A 100 7.42 6.37 0.52
CA LYS A 100 6.17 6.66 1.22
C LYS A 100 4.98 6.01 0.53
N ILE A 101 4.26 5.17 1.29
CA ILE A 101 3.00 4.56 0.87
C ILE A 101 1.85 5.38 1.44
N THR A 102 1.04 5.98 0.57
CA THR A 102 -0.17 6.70 0.96
C THR A 102 -1.38 5.80 0.72
N ILE A 103 -2.24 5.63 1.72
CA ILE A 103 -3.53 4.95 1.58
C ILE A 103 -4.65 5.95 1.87
N ASN A 104 -5.60 6.08 0.93
CA ASN A 104 -6.81 6.87 1.19
C ASN A 104 -7.70 6.13 2.20
N LEU A 105 -8.10 6.81 3.27
CA LEU A 105 -8.94 6.28 4.34
C LEU A 105 -10.29 5.72 3.84
N ARG A 106 -10.78 6.19 2.68
CA ARG A 106 -11.98 5.65 2.03
C ARG A 106 -11.83 4.18 1.66
N GLU A 107 -10.61 3.68 1.46
CA GLU A 107 -10.37 2.27 1.23
C GLU A 107 -10.62 1.42 2.46
N ALA A 108 -10.64 1.99 3.66
CA ALA A 108 -11.03 1.27 4.87
C ALA A 108 -12.55 1.06 4.96
N ASP A 109 -13.35 1.79 4.18
CA ASP A 109 -14.80 1.62 4.11
C ASP A 109 -15.18 0.41 3.22
N PRO A 110 -15.80 -0.65 3.77
CA PRO A 110 -16.19 -1.83 2.99
C PRO A 110 -17.16 -1.52 1.84
N VAL A 111 -18.04 -0.53 2.00
CA VAL A 111 -19.01 -0.15 0.96
C VAL A 111 -18.29 0.54 -0.20
N GLU A 112 -17.38 1.45 0.10
CA GLU A 112 -16.58 2.11 -0.93
C GLU A 112 -15.63 1.12 -1.62
N ARG A 113 -15.00 0.20 -0.87
CA ARG A 113 -14.20 -0.88 -1.48
C ARG A 113 -15.00 -1.72 -2.45
N GLU A 114 -16.21 -2.13 -2.09
CA GLU A 114 -17.04 -2.96 -2.98
C GLU A 114 -17.46 -2.20 -4.25
N LYS A 115 -17.78 -0.90 -4.13
CA LYS A 115 -18.05 -0.05 -5.29
C LYS A 115 -16.85 0.04 -6.22
N LEU A 116 -15.65 0.26 -5.68
CA LEU A 116 -14.42 0.35 -6.48
C LEU A 116 -14.09 -1.00 -7.12
N ARG A 117 -14.21 -2.10 -6.37
CA ARG A 117 -14.01 -3.46 -6.88
C ARG A 117 -14.88 -3.74 -8.11
N VAL A 118 -16.17 -3.40 -8.03
CA VAL A 118 -17.11 -3.57 -9.16
C VAL A 118 -16.77 -2.63 -10.31
N ALA A 119 -16.43 -1.36 -10.02
CA ALA A 119 -16.09 -0.37 -11.04
C ALA A 119 -14.83 -0.73 -11.84
N PHE A 120 -13.83 -1.33 -11.19
CA PHE A 120 -12.57 -1.73 -11.81
C PHE A 120 -12.54 -3.20 -12.26
N GLY A 121 -13.62 -3.96 -12.05
CA GLY A 121 -13.70 -5.37 -12.45
C GLY A 121 -12.73 -6.28 -11.67
N GLU A 122 -12.37 -5.90 -10.46
CA GLU A 122 -11.43 -6.63 -9.61
C GLU A 122 -12.13 -7.85 -8.98
N THR A 123 -11.43 -8.98 -8.90
CA THR A 123 -11.96 -10.19 -8.24
C THR A 123 -12.13 -9.96 -6.74
N GLN A 124 -11.15 -9.29 -6.11
CA GLN A 124 -11.17 -8.97 -4.69
C GLN A 124 -10.38 -7.68 -4.44
N ARG A 125 -10.93 -6.77 -3.63
CA ARG A 125 -10.25 -5.55 -3.17
C ARG A 125 -10.15 -5.57 -1.65
N THR A 126 -8.93 -5.71 -1.12
CA THR A 126 -8.68 -5.71 0.33
C THR A 126 -7.61 -4.70 0.70
N LEU A 127 -7.65 -4.19 1.94
CA LEU A 127 -6.64 -3.27 2.45
C LEU A 127 -5.23 -3.87 2.37
N ILE A 128 -5.07 -5.13 2.82
CA ILE A 128 -3.79 -5.82 2.78
C ILE A 128 -3.30 -6.06 1.35
N GLY A 129 -4.22 -6.30 0.41
CA GLY A 129 -3.89 -6.42 -1.02
C GLY A 129 -3.25 -5.15 -1.56
N HIS A 130 -3.81 -3.98 -1.26
CA HIS A 130 -3.21 -2.71 -1.66
C HIS A 130 -1.86 -2.48 -0.99
N PHE A 131 -1.73 -2.72 0.31
CA PHE A 131 -0.43 -2.61 0.98
C PHE A 131 0.64 -3.49 0.30
N ARG A 132 0.28 -4.71 -0.10
CA ARG A 132 1.18 -5.62 -0.82
C ARG A 132 1.53 -5.13 -2.22
N HIS A 133 0.59 -4.51 -2.92
CA HIS A 133 0.84 -3.87 -4.22
C HIS A 133 1.78 -2.68 -4.06
N GLU A 134 1.47 -1.73 -3.17
CA GLU A 134 2.27 -0.53 -2.95
C GLU A 134 3.67 -0.82 -2.43
N VAL A 135 3.84 -1.84 -1.58
CA VAL A 135 5.18 -2.26 -1.18
C VAL A 135 5.95 -2.90 -2.33
N GLY A 136 5.27 -3.44 -3.34
CA GLY A 136 5.90 -3.85 -4.60
C GLY A 136 6.60 -2.68 -5.27
N HIS A 137 5.94 -1.52 -5.39
CA HIS A 137 6.58 -0.32 -5.91
C HIS A 137 7.75 0.17 -5.05
N TYR A 138 7.62 0.07 -3.72
CA TYR A 138 8.73 0.34 -2.79
C TYR A 138 9.95 -0.54 -3.09
N TYR A 139 9.76 -1.85 -3.22
CA TYR A 139 10.85 -2.77 -3.50
C TYR A 139 11.41 -2.64 -4.92
N TRP A 140 10.58 -2.24 -5.89
CA TRP A 140 11.08 -1.86 -7.21
C TRP A 140 12.06 -0.67 -7.09
N GLN A 141 11.70 0.37 -6.35
CA GLN A 141 12.59 1.52 -6.13
C GLN A 141 13.85 1.12 -5.34
N LEU A 142 13.71 0.28 -4.32
CA LEU A 142 14.82 -0.13 -3.47
C LEU A 142 15.80 -1.08 -4.18
N LEU A 143 15.30 -2.03 -4.96
CA LEU A 143 16.10 -3.16 -5.48
C LEU A 143 16.38 -3.05 -6.98
N VAL A 144 15.50 -2.44 -7.76
CA VAL A 144 15.58 -2.43 -9.23
C VAL A 144 16.09 -1.09 -9.75
N GLN A 145 15.47 0.02 -9.35
CA GLN A 145 15.76 1.35 -9.90
C GLN A 145 17.25 1.71 -9.76
N GLY A 146 17.90 2.00 -10.89
CA GLY A 146 19.32 2.33 -10.96
C GLY A 146 20.28 1.20 -10.58
N LYS A 147 19.78 -0.04 -10.39
CA LYS A 147 20.57 -1.20 -9.92
C LYS A 147 20.47 -2.41 -10.85
N ASP A 148 19.26 -2.88 -11.16
CA ASP A 148 19.04 -4.13 -11.92
C ASP A 148 17.88 -4.01 -12.93
N GLU A 149 17.78 -2.85 -13.57
CA GLU A 149 16.73 -2.58 -14.55
C GLU A 149 16.79 -3.49 -15.76
N GLN A 150 17.96 -4.01 -16.14
CA GLN A 150 18.09 -4.90 -17.30
C GLN A 150 17.42 -6.25 -17.05
N SER A 151 17.61 -6.85 -15.86
CA SER A 151 16.94 -8.10 -15.49
C SER A 151 15.45 -7.89 -15.35
N TYR A 152 15.03 -6.76 -14.78
CA TYR A 152 13.64 -6.34 -14.74
C TYR A 152 13.03 -6.24 -16.16
N LYS A 153 13.69 -5.53 -17.09
CA LYS A 153 13.20 -5.34 -18.47
C LYS A 153 13.12 -6.66 -19.22
N ALA A 154 14.03 -7.59 -18.96
CA ALA A 154 14.00 -8.93 -19.55
C ALA A 154 12.80 -9.77 -19.05
N MET A 155 12.31 -9.53 -17.84
CA MET A 155 11.22 -10.29 -17.22
C MET A 155 9.85 -9.64 -17.42
N PHE A 156 9.71 -8.37 -17.07
CA PHE A 156 8.43 -7.63 -17.02
C PHE A 156 8.23 -6.69 -18.21
N GLY A 157 9.30 -6.36 -18.94
CA GLY A 157 9.27 -5.40 -20.05
C GLY A 157 9.79 -4.01 -19.68
N ASP A 158 9.79 -3.11 -20.65
CA ASP A 158 10.32 -1.75 -20.47
C ASP A 158 9.37 -0.88 -19.64
N HIS A 159 9.85 -0.26 -18.58
CA HIS A 159 9.08 0.66 -17.74
C HIS A 159 9.17 2.12 -18.21
N GLU A 160 10.04 2.40 -19.20
CA GLU A 160 10.18 3.73 -19.78
C GLU A 160 9.37 3.89 -21.07
N SER A 161 8.92 2.79 -21.68
CA SER A 161 8.26 2.81 -22.99
C SER A 161 7.20 1.70 -23.12
N PRO A 162 5.90 2.04 -23.20
CA PRO A 162 5.33 3.39 -23.15
C PRO A 162 5.53 4.06 -21.79
N THR A 163 5.41 5.38 -21.72
CA THR A 163 5.36 6.06 -20.41
C THR A 163 4.12 5.62 -19.63
N TYR A 164 4.20 5.67 -18.30
CA TYR A 164 3.08 5.30 -17.43
C TYR A 164 1.75 5.96 -17.84
N SER A 165 1.75 7.27 -18.09
CA SER A 165 0.55 8.01 -18.49
C SER A 165 -0.02 7.55 -19.83
N GLU A 166 0.84 7.28 -20.82
CA GLU A 166 0.39 6.78 -22.13
C GLU A 166 -0.20 5.38 -22.01
N ALA A 167 0.44 4.53 -21.21
CA ALA A 167 0.00 3.16 -20.96
C ALA A 167 -1.37 3.13 -20.25
N LEU A 168 -1.54 3.98 -19.23
CA LEU A 168 -2.79 4.16 -18.51
C LEU A 168 -3.93 4.62 -19.42
N ASP A 169 -3.68 5.62 -20.26
CA ASP A 169 -4.66 6.13 -21.23
C ASP A 169 -5.08 5.05 -22.23
N LEU A 170 -4.10 4.27 -22.73
CA LEU A 170 -4.36 3.16 -23.63
C LEU A 170 -5.16 2.04 -22.96
N TYR A 171 -4.86 1.71 -21.70
CA TYR A 171 -5.56 0.69 -20.94
C TYR A 171 -7.03 1.05 -20.70
N TYR A 172 -7.33 2.29 -20.28
CA TYR A 172 -8.72 2.70 -20.10
C TYR A 172 -9.48 2.87 -21.41
N LYS A 173 -8.77 3.16 -22.52
CA LYS A 173 -9.38 3.26 -23.85
C LYS A 173 -9.70 1.91 -24.47
N ASN A 174 -8.79 0.94 -24.36
CA ASN A 174 -8.85 -0.32 -25.08
C ASN A 174 -9.21 -1.52 -24.21
N GLY A 175 -9.15 -1.36 -22.88
CA GLY A 175 -9.21 -2.46 -21.92
C GLY A 175 -7.89 -3.22 -21.80
N PRO A 176 -7.86 -4.29 -20.98
CA PRO A 176 -6.69 -5.14 -20.83
C PRO A 176 -6.35 -5.88 -22.11
N LYS A 177 -5.10 -6.35 -22.20
CA LYS A 177 -4.65 -7.21 -23.31
C LYS A 177 -5.54 -8.45 -23.44
N LEU A 178 -5.88 -8.83 -24.68
CA LEU A 178 -6.61 -10.08 -24.93
C LEU A 178 -5.84 -11.29 -24.39
N ASN A 179 -6.56 -12.24 -23.80
CA ASN A 179 -6.02 -13.47 -23.19
C ASN A 179 -4.92 -13.20 -22.14
N TRP A 180 -5.01 -12.09 -21.41
CA TRP A 180 -4.04 -11.72 -20.39
C TRP A 180 -3.83 -12.82 -19.34
N GLN A 181 -4.85 -13.63 -19.05
CA GLN A 181 -4.81 -14.74 -18.09
C GLN A 181 -3.74 -15.80 -18.43
N GLU A 182 -3.29 -15.86 -19.68
CA GLU A 182 -2.25 -16.81 -20.11
C GLU A 182 -0.83 -16.34 -19.73
N SER A 183 -0.64 -15.08 -19.32
CA SER A 183 0.70 -14.50 -19.16
C SER A 183 0.83 -13.47 -18.03
N PHE A 184 -0.28 -12.97 -17.47
CA PHE A 184 -0.31 -11.95 -16.43
C PHE A 184 -1.17 -12.41 -15.27
N ILE A 185 -0.81 -11.95 -14.07
CA ILE A 185 -1.50 -12.32 -12.84
C ILE A 185 -2.86 -11.61 -12.69
N SER A 186 -3.01 -10.44 -13.31
CA SER A 186 -4.26 -9.68 -13.34
C SER A 186 -4.43 -8.96 -14.67
N ALA A 187 -5.65 -8.49 -14.94
CA ALA A 187 -5.92 -7.63 -16.09
C ALA A 187 -5.10 -6.33 -16.00
N TYR A 188 -5.01 -5.73 -14.81
CA TYR A 188 -4.34 -4.47 -14.58
C TYR A 188 -2.82 -4.57 -14.71
N ALA A 189 -2.22 -5.73 -14.42
CA ALA A 189 -0.81 -6.01 -14.72
C ALA A 189 -0.46 -5.80 -16.20
N THR A 190 -1.43 -5.89 -17.12
CA THR A 190 -1.19 -5.59 -18.55
C THR A 190 -1.06 -4.10 -18.86
N MET A 191 -1.41 -3.22 -17.91
CA MET A 191 -1.43 -1.78 -18.11
C MET A 191 -0.02 -1.23 -18.31
N HIS A 192 0.92 -1.61 -17.45
CA HIS A 192 2.31 -1.14 -17.50
C HIS A 192 3.22 -2.16 -16.79
N SER A 193 4.45 -2.33 -17.26
CA SER A 193 5.41 -3.29 -16.67
C SER A 193 5.67 -3.02 -15.18
N TRP A 194 5.58 -1.76 -14.75
CA TRP A 194 5.73 -1.38 -13.34
C TRP A 194 4.58 -1.91 -12.47
N GLU A 195 3.36 -1.94 -13.01
CA GLU A 195 2.20 -2.55 -12.35
C GLU A 195 2.29 -4.07 -12.37
N ASP A 196 2.76 -4.66 -13.47
CA ASP A 196 2.98 -6.11 -13.54
C ASP A 196 3.90 -6.60 -12.43
N PHE A 197 4.97 -5.84 -12.16
CA PHE A 197 5.86 -6.11 -11.03
C PHE A 197 5.13 -5.99 -9.68
N ALA A 198 4.39 -4.91 -9.45
CA ALA A 198 3.69 -4.69 -8.18
C ALA A 198 2.59 -5.73 -7.92
N GLU A 199 1.83 -6.10 -8.95
CA GLU A 199 0.79 -7.14 -8.90
C GLU A 199 1.39 -8.53 -8.68
N THR A 200 2.51 -8.83 -9.35
CA THR A 200 3.24 -10.09 -9.17
C THR A 200 3.82 -10.17 -7.76
N TRP A 201 4.42 -9.09 -7.27
CA TRP A 201 4.95 -8.99 -5.90
C TRP A 201 3.83 -9.20 -4.87
N GLY A 202 2.71 -8.50 -5.05
CA GLY A 202 1.59 -8.59 -4.14
C GLY A 202 0.98 -9.98 -4.11
N THR A 203 0.93 -10.65 -5.26
CA THR A 203 0.46 -12.05 -5.36
C THR A 203 1.43 -13.01 -4.69
N TYR A 204 2.74 -12.83 -4.84
CA TYR A 204 3.74 -13.64 -4.14
C TYR A 204 3.59 -13.52 -2.61
N LEU A 205 3.42 -12.30 -2.09
CA LEU A 205 3.18 -12.09 -0.66
C LEU A 205 1.85 -12.68 -0.17
N ASP A 206 0.83 -12.75 -1.04
CA ASP A 206 -0.42 -13.44 -0.72
C ASP A 206 -0.22 -14.95 -0.62
N MET A 207 0.44 -15.56 -1.61
CA MET A 207 0.78 -16.99 -1.58
C MET A 207 1.59 -17.35 -0.34
N TYR A 208 2.62 -16.55 -0.01
CA TYR A 208 3.44 -16.76 1.18
C TYR A 208 2.61 -16.68 2.47
N ALA A 209 1.71 -15.69 2.58
CA ALA A 209 0.84 -15.56 3.75
C ALA A 209 -0.12 -16.76 3.92
N VAL A 210 -0.62 -17.33 2.82
CA VAL A 210 -1.44 -18.55 2.84
C VAL A 210 -0.63 -19.73 3.36
N LEU A 211 0.61 -19.90 2.90
CA LEU A 211 1.51 -20.96 3.36
C LEU A 211 1.89 -20.80 4.82
N ASP A 212 2.28 -19.60 5.25
CA ASP A 212 2.60 -19.27 6.64
C ASP A 212 1.39 -19.56 7.56
N THR A 213 0.18 -19.19 7.13
CA THR A 213 -1.04 -19.51 7.87
C THR A 213 -1.24 -21.03 7.97
N ALA A 214 -1.07 -21.76 6.87
CA ALA A 214 -1.29 -23.20 6.83
C ALA A 214 -0.27 -23.97 7.69
N GLU A 215 0.98 -23.53 7.73
CA GLU A 215 2.03 -24.09 8.60
C GLU A 215 1.70 -23.85 10.09
N ASN A 216 1.36 -22.62 10.46
CA ASN A 216 1.06 -22.25 11.85
C ASN A 216 -0.30 -22.76 12.36
N THR A 217 -1.14 -23.29 11.49
CA THR A 217 -2.43 -23.89 11.85
C THR A 217 -2.47 -25.41 11.65
N GLU A 218 -1.30 -26.04 11.45
CA GLU A 218 -1.16 -27.49 11.25
C GLU A 218 -1.99 -28.04 10.06
N LEU A 219 -2.28 -27.20 9.07
CA LEU A 219 -2.98 -27.58 7.85
C LEU A 219 -2.04 -28.19 6.80
N LEU A 220 -0.72 -28.10 7.00
CA LEU A 220 0.30 -28.73 6.17
C LEU A 220 0.87 -29.96 6.88
N GLU A 221 0.50 -31.16 6.42
CA GLU A 221 1.29 -32.36 6.69
C GLU A 221 2.54 -32.32 5.81
N MET A 222 3.66 -31.82 6.35
CA MET A 222 4.95 -31.92 5.69
C MET A 222 5.37 -33.41 5.65
N PRO A 223 5.65 -33.99 4.47
CA PRO A 223 6.23 -35.33 4.44
C PRO A 223 7.62 -35.27 5.10
N GLY A 224 7.78 -36.09 6.15
CA GLY A 224 9.03 -36.21 6.92
C GLY A 224 10.16 -36.89 6.18
#